data_AF-A0A945MQS3-F1
#
_entry.id   AF-A0A945MQS3-F1
#
_cell.length_a   1.000
_cell.length_b   1.000
_cell.length_c   1.000
_cell.angle_alpha   90.00
_cell.angle_beta   90.00
_cell.angle_gamma   90.00
#
_symmetry.space_group_name_H-M   'P 1'
#
loop_
_entity.id
_entity.type
_entity.pdbx_description
1 polymer ?
#
loop_
_entity_poly.entity_id
_entity_poly.type
_entity_poly.pdbx_seq_one_letter_code
_entity_poly.pdbx_strand_id
1 'polypeptide(L)' 'MPPPAPDSKDASAKDVVRHIFDELARGRSRDQICQELISQGLSKKNASDYIELVEKTMFKRS' A
#
# COMPACT_ATOMS: atom_id res chain seq x y z
N MET A 1 22.79 7.71 24.36
CA MET A 1 21.39 7.48 23.94
C MET A 1 21.36 7.47 22.42
N PRO A 2 21.03 6.36 21.75
CA PRO A 2 20.76 6.40 20.31
C PRO A 2 19.46 7.22 20.08
N PRO A 3 19.32 7.93 18.95
CA PRO A 3 18.11 8.68 18.66
C PRO A 3 16.92 7.71 18.55
N PRO A 4 15.71 8.09 18.99
CA PRO A 4 14.51 7.33 18.70
C PRO A 4 14.41 7.22 17.18
N ALA A 5 14.32 5.99 16.66
CA ALA A 5 14.16 5.77 15.23
C ALA A 5 12.96 6.59 14.75
N PRO A 6 13.15 7.59 13.87
CA PRO A 6 12.03 8.15 13.15
C PRO A 6 11.45 7.04 12.27
N ASP A 7 10.17 7.12 11.94
CA ASP A 7 9.52 6.32 10.89
C ASP A 7 8.92 4.94 11.21
N SER A 8 8.72 4.53 12.46
CA SER A 8 7.95 3.28 12.69
C SER A 8 6.47 3.34 12.24
N LYS A 9 5.93 4.52 11.89
CA LYS A 9 4.58 4.68 11.31
C LYS A 9 4.58 5.06 9.83
N ASP A 10 5.52 5.91 9.38
CA ASP A 10 5.63 6.34 7.99
C ASP A 10 6.26 5.27 7.08
N ALA A 11 7.18 4.45 7.61
CA ALA A 11 7.73 3.31 6.87
C ALA A 11 6.60 2.35 6.44
N SER A 12 5.61 2.12 7.31
CA SER A 12 4.51 1.19 7.04
C SER A 12 3.65 1.61 5.83
N ALA A 13 3.31 2.89 5.70
CA ALA A 13 2.49 3.36 4.58
C ALA A 13 3.24 3.31 3.25
N LYS A 14 4.52 3.71 3.23
CA LYS A 14 5.35 3.63 2.02
C LYS A 14 5.60 2.18 1.58
N ASP A 15 5.81 1.28 2.52
CA ASP A 15 5.96 -0.16 2.24
C ASP A 15 4.67 -0.74 1.65
N VAL A 16 3.51 -0.42 2.25
CA VAL A 16 2.20 -0.84 1.75
C VAL A 16 1.95 -0.33 0.33
N VAL A 17 2.21 0.95 0.05
CA VAL A 17 2.06 1.54 -1.29
C VAL A 17 3.00 0.87 -2.30
N ARG A 18 4.25 0.60 -1.93
CA ARG A 18 5.22 -0.08 -2.78
C ARG A 18 4.80 -1.52 -3.07
N HIS A 19 4.31 -2.22 -2.06
CA HIS A 19 3.79 -3.59 -2.17
C HIS A 19 2.59 -3.64 -3.12
N ILE A 20 1.61 -2.75 -2.93
CA ILE A 20 0.45 -2.64 -3.83
C ILE A 20 0.88 -2.35 -5.26
N PHE A 21 1.87 -1.47 -5.45
CA PHE A 21 2.41 -1.16 -6.78
C PHE A 21 2.99 -2.41 -7.45
N ASP A 22 3.82 -3.18 -6.73
CA ASP A 22 4.42 -4.40 -7.26
C ASP A 22 3.35 -5.44 -7.64
N GLU A 23 2.38 -5.65 -6.76
CA GLU A 23 1.29 -6.62 -6.99
C GLU A 23 0.36 -6.21 -8.14
N LEU A 24 0.04 -4.92 -8.27
CA LEU A 24 -0.70 -4.39 -9.43
C LEU A 24 0.10 -4.53 -10.72
N ALA A 25 1.42 -4.26 -10.69
CA ALA A 25 2.30 -4.43 -11.85
C ALA A 25 2.43 -5.91 -12.27
N ARG A 26 2.30 -6.84 -11.31
CA ARG A 26 2.22 -8.29 -11.56
C ARG A 26 0.85 -8.75 -12.10
N GLY A 27 -0.11 -7.85 -12.21
CA GLY A 27 -1.46 -8.14 -12.70
C GLY A 27 -2.39 -8.78 -11.68
N ARG A 28 -2.08 -8.69 -10.38
CA ARG A 28 -3.03 -9.12 -9.33
C ARG A 28 -4.26 -8.21 -9.35
N SER A 29 -5.42 -8.82 -9.11
CA SER A 29 -6.68 -8.07 -9.00
C SER A 29 -6.72 -7.27 -7.69
N ARG A 30 -7.30 -6.08 -7.75
CA ARG A 30 -7.56 -5.21 -6.59
C ARG A 30 -8.17 -5.95 -5.39
N ASP A 31 -9.11 -6.86 -5.63
CA ASP A 31 -9.78 -7.62 -4.56
C ASP A 31 -8.80 -8.50 -3.77
N GLN A 32 -7.87 -9.17 -4.47
CA GLN A 32 -6.85 -10.01 -3.84
C GLN A 32 -5.89 -9.18 -2.98
N ILE A 33 -5.41 -8.05 -3.53
CA ILE A 33 -4.51 -7.13 -2.82
C ILE A 33 -5.22 -6.56 -1.58
N CYS A 34 -6.50 -6.19 -1.71
CA CYS A 34 -7.30 -5.67 -0.61
C CYS A 34 -7.46 -6.69 0.52
N GLN A 35 -7.77 -7.96 0.20
CA GLN A 35 -7.86 -9.02 1.21
C GLN A 35 -6.53 -9.28 1.92
N GLU A 36 -5.42 -9.21 1.20
CA GLU A 36 -4.09 -9.38 1.76
C GLU A 36 -3.74 -8.25 2.75
N LEU A 37 -3.98 -7.00 2.35
CA LEU A 37 -3.80 -5.84 3.24
C LEU A 37 -4.68 -5.91 4.49
N ILE A 38 -5.92 -6.39 4.34
CA ILE A 38 -6.81 -6.61 5.49
C ILE A 38 -6.25 -7.69 6.42
N SER A 39 -5.70 -8.76 5.85
CA SER A 39 -5.06 -9.84 6.62
C SER A 39 -3.80 -9.37 7.36
N GLN A 40 -3.12 -8.35 6.84
CA GLN A 40 -2.00 -7.66 7.50
C GLN A 40 -2.45 -6.67 8.59
N GLY A 41 -3.76 -6.51 8.80
CA GLY A 41 -4.33 -5.65 9.84
C GLY A 41 -4.74 -4.26 9.36
N LEU A 42 -4.73 -3.97 8.05
CA LEU A 42 -5.33 -2.74 7.55
C LEU A 42 -6.86 -2.84 7.54
N SER A 43 -7.50 -1.73 7.88
CA SER A 43 -8.94 -1.60 7.63
C SER A 43 -9.23 -1.64 6.13
N LYS A 44 -10.32 -2.30 5.73
CA LYS A 44 -10.80 -2.37 4.33
C LYS A 44 -10.86 -1.01 3.65
N LYS A 45 -11.25 0.04 4.39
CA LYS A 45 -11.27 1.42 3.91
C LYS A 45 -9.86 1.92 3.55
N ASN A 46 -8.89 1.76 4.46
CA ASN A 46 -7.52 2.16 4.20
C ASN A 46 -6.90 1.36 3.05
N ALA A 47 -7.09 0.02 3.04
CA ALA A 47 -6.60 -0.83 1.96
C ALA A 47 -7.12 -0.38 0.58
N SER A 48 -8.42 -0.07 0.47
CA SER A 48 -8.98 0.47 -0.76
C SER A 48 -8.45 1.85 -1.13
N ASP A 49 -8.24 2.73 -0.15
CA ASP A 49 -7.70 4.09 -0.36
C ASP A 49 -6.27 4.03 -0.90
N TYR A 50 -5.42 3.16 -0.33
CA TYR A 50 -4.06 2.95 -0.81
C TYR A 50 -4.02 2.36 -2.23
N ILE A 51 -4.89 1.39 -2.54
CA ILE A 51 -4.97 0.82 -3.89
C ILE A 51 -5.38 1.89 -4.90
N GLU A 52 -6.43 2.67 -4.59
CA GLU A 52 -6.89 3.74 -5.47
C GLU A 52 -5.81 4.82 -5.67
N LEU A 53 -5.07 5.16 -4.61
CA LEU A 53 -3.95 6.11 -4.69
C LEU A 53 -2.85 5.60 -5.62
N VAL A 54 -2.49 4.32 -5.54
CA VAL A 54 -1.49 3.70 -6.41
C VAL A 54 -1.98 3.65 -7.86
N GLU A 55 -3.21 3.20 -8.10
CA GLU A 55 -3.80 3.16 -9.44
C GLU A 55 -3.81 4.55 -10.08
N LYS A 56 -4.32 5.58 -9.37
CA LYS A 56 -4.30 6.97 -9.85
C LYS A 56 -2.90 7.46 -10.16
N THR A 57 -1.89 7.06 -9.38
CA THR A 57 -0.51 7.49 -9.58
C THR A 57 0.13 6.81 -10.79
N MET A 58 -0.15 5.53 -11.03
CA MET A 58 0.34 4.81 -12.21
C MET A 58 -0.29 5.32 -13.51
N PHE A 59 -1.61 5.56 -13.52
CA PHE A 59 -2.35 5.96 -14.71
C PHE A 59 -2.16 7.44 -15.10
N LYS A 60 -1.65 8.29 -14.20
CA LYS A 60 -1.43 9.73 -14.46
C LYS A 60 -0.15 10.02 -15.28
N ARG A 61 0.56 9.00 -15.74
CA ARG A 61 1.72 9.11 -16.67
C ARG A 61 1.35 8.92 -18.15
N SER A 62 0.07 8.99 -18.52
CA SER A 62 -0.39 8.95 -19.91
C SER A 62 -0.67 10.34 -20.48
#